data_AF-A0A6P2NUN8-F1
#
_entry.id   AF-A0A6P2NUN8-F1
#
_cell.length_a   1.000
_cell.length_b   1.000
_cell.length_c   1.000
_cell.angle_alpha   90.00
_cell.angle_beta   90.00
_cell.angle_gamma   90.00
#
_symmetry.space_group_name_H-M   'P 1'
#
loop_
_entity.id
_entity.type
_entity.pdbx_description
1 polymer ?
#
loop_
_entity_poly.entity_id
_entity_poly.type
_entity_poly.pdbx_seq_one_letter_code
_entity_poly.pdbx_strand_id
1 'polypeptide(L)' 'MQNMYTMARDEAAETPQERAFARWLKDVRRVAGGDVDEDLAWDLFIDGCDPISAVHEMRNQ' A
#
# COMPACT_ATOMS: atom_id res chain seq x y z
N MET A 1 -8.80 -29.22 21.98
CA MET A 1 -7.99 -28.05 22.36
C MET A 1 -7.17 -27.69 21.12
N GLN A 2 -7.74 -26.89 20.22
CA GLN A 2 -7.11 -26.54 18.94
C GLN A 2 -6.06 -25.44 19.17
N ASN A 3 -4.87 -25.68 18.62
CA ASN A 3 -3.61 -24.98 18.86
C ASN A 3 -3.66 -23.46 18.62
N MET A 4 -3.32 -22.68 19.66
CA MET A 4 -2.88 -21.26 19.53
C MET A 4 -1.64 -21.08 18.63
N TYR A 5 -0.92 -22.16 18.32
CA TYR A 5 0.30 -22.13 17.50
C TYR A 5 0.06 -21.82 16.02
N THR A 6 -1.18 -21.96 15.52
CA THR A 6 -1.52 -21.68 14.12
C THR A 6 -1.87 -20.21 13.89
N MET A 7 -2.42 -19.51 14.89
CA MET A 7 -2.81 -18.09 14.75
C MET A 7 -1.60 -17.16 14.65
N ALA A 8 -0.52 -17.46 15.37
CA ALA A 8 0.70 -16.62 15.37
C ALA A 8 1.48 -16.64 14.03
N ARG A 9 1.19 -17.59 13.13
CA ARG A 9 1.89 -17.69 11.84
C ARG A 9 1.18 -16.93 10.72
N ASP A 10 -0.13 -16.75 10.83
CA ASP A 10 -0.92 -15.98 9.87
C ASP A 10 -0.94 -14.47 10.20
N GLU A 11 -0.69 -14.07 11.45
CA GLU A 11 -0.53 -12.65 11.83
C GLU A 11 0.74 -12.01 11.26
N ALA A 12 1.72 -12.81 10.82
CA ALA A 12 2.98 -12.34 10.23
C ALA A 12 3.01 -12.44 8.70
N ALA A 13 1.93 -12.91 8.07
CA ALA A 13 1.86 -13.08 6.63
C ALA A 13 1.21 -11.84 6.01
N GLU A 14 2.02 -10.87 5.56
CA GLU A 14 1.52 -9.80 4.68
C GLU A 14 0.67 -10.42 3.58
N THR A 15 -0.51 -9.87 3.36
CA THR A 15 -1.40 -10.28 2.28
C THR A 15 -0.75 -9.97 0.93
N PRO A 16 -1.11 -10.68 -0.15
CA PRO A 16 -0.68 -10.31 -1.50
C PRO A 16 -1.00 -8.85 -1.85
N GLN A 17 -2.08 -8.31 -1.29
CA GLN A 17 -2.52 -6.94 -1.50
C GLN A 17 -1.61 -5.93 -0.81
N GLU A 18 -1.23 -6.16 0.45
CA GLU A 18 -0.28 -5.31 1.16
C GLU A 18 1.09 -5.31 0.48
N ARG A 19 1.55 -6.46 -0.03
CA ARG A 19 2.78 -6.52 -0.84
C ARG A 19 2.67 -5.73 -2.15
N ALA A 20 1.53 -5.81 -2.82
CA ALA A 20 1.28 -5.06 -4.04
C ALA A 20 1.25 -3.55 -3.76
N PHE A 21 0.58 -3.15 -2.68
CA PHE A 21 0.54 -1.77 -2.21
C PHE A 21 1.93 -1.27 -1.84
N ALA A 22 2.72 -1.99 -1.04
CA ALA A 22 4.07 -1.58 -0.65
C ALA A 22 4.98 -1.37 -1.86
N ARG A 23 4.86 -2.23 -2.89
CA ARG A 23 5.58 -2.05 -4.15
C ARG A 23 5.12 -0.82 -4.90
N TRP A 24 3.81 -0.62 -5.03
CA TRP A 24 3.22 0.54 -5.70
C TRP A 24 3.55 1.87 -4.99
N LEU A 25 3.46 1.89 -3.67
CA LEU A 25 3.77 3.04 -2.82
C LEU A 25 5.25 3.46 -2.94
N LYS A 26 6.16 2.49 -3.08
CA LYS A 26 7.57 2.78 -3.37
C LYS A 26 7.74 3.52 -4.70
N ASP A 27 6.99 3.14 -5.72
CA ASP A 27 7.02 3.81 -7.02
C ASP A 27 6.39 5.21 -6.93
N VAL A 28 5.27 5.36 -6.20
CA VAL A 28 4.65 6.67 -5.91
C VAL A 28 5.63 7.60 -5.21
N ARG A 29 6.27 7.17 -4.12
CA ARG A 29 7.27 7.98 -3.38
C ARG A 29 8.43 8.41 -4.29
N ARG A 30 8.86 7.52 -5.18
CA ARG A 30 9.91 7.84 -6.17
C ARG A 30 9.46 8.93 -7.14
N VAL A 31 8.22 8.89 -7.61
CA VAL A 31 7.66 9.91 -8.53
C VAL A 31 7.37 11.23 -7.80
N ALA A 32 6.87 11.15 -6.56
CA ALA A 32 6.60 12.29 -5.71
C ALA A 32 7.89 13.03 -5.30
N GLY A 33 9.01 12.30 -5.17
CA GLY A 33 10.29 12.82 -4.70
C GLY A 33 10.39 12.88 -3.18
N GLY A 34 9.54 12.15 -2.45
CA GLY A 34 9.44 12.20 -0.99
C GLY A 34 8.32 11.32 -0.45
N ASP A 35 8.01 11.51 0.83
CA ASP A 35 6.87 10.86 1.46
C ASP A 35 5.55 11.43 0.97
N VAL A 36 4.51 10.60 1.06
CA VAL A 36 3.13 10.90 0.67
C VAL A 36 2.19 10.47 1.78
N ASP A 37 0.98 11.03 1.78
CA ASP A 37 -0.12 10.57 2.64
C ASP A 37 -0.46 9.11 2.28
N GLU A 38 -0.22 8.19 3.21
CA GLU A 38 -0.43 6.75 2.97
C GLU A 38 -1.90 6.36 2.93
N ASP A 39 -2.79 7.08 3.62
CA ASP A 39 -4.23 6.79 3.63
C ASP A 39 -4.82 7.13 2.26
N LEU A 40 -4.49 8.32 1.74
CA LEU A 40 -4.88 8.69 0.37
C LEU A 40 -4.20 7.79 -0.68
N ALA A 41 -2.95 7.40 -0.44
CA ALA A 41 -2.24 6.48 -1.33
C ALA A 41 -2.93 5.11 -1.41
N TRP A 42 -3.45 4.62 -0.29
CA TRP A 42 -4.21 3.37 -0.24
C TRP A 42 -5.49 3.48 -1.06
N ASP A 43 -6.26 4.55 -0.90
CA ASP A 43 -7.50 4.76 -1.66
C ASP A 43 -7.24 4.76 -3.18
N LEU A 44 -6.22 5.52 -3.62
CA LEU A 44 -5.83 5.58 -5.04
C LEU A 44 -5.31 4.24 -5.59
N PHE A 45 -4.64 3.45 -4.74
CA PHE A 45 -4.22 2.10 -5.09
C PHE A 45 -5.43 1.15 -5.28
N ILE A 46 -6.43 1.24 -4.39
CA ILE A 46 -7.67 0.45 -4.50
C ILE A 46 -8.45 0.83 -5.76
N ASP A 47 -8.46 2.11 -6.12
CA ASP A 47 -9.06 2.60 -7.38
C ASP A 47 -8.29 2.18 -8.64
N GLY A 48 -7.13 1.52 -8.48
CA GLY A 48 -6.31 1.02 -9.58
C GLY A 48 -5.54 2.11 -10.30
N CYS A 49 -5.30 3.25 -9.63
CA CYS A 49 -4.57 4.37 -10.18
C CYS A 49 -3.09 4.00 -10.40
N ASP A 50 -2.50 4.47 -11.51
CA ASP A 50 -1.07 4.31 -11.73
C ASP A 50 -0.27 5.31 -10.87
N PRO A 51 1.00 5.01 -10.54
CA PRO A 51 1.77 5.87 -9.64
C PRO A 51 1.93 7.32 -10.09
N ILE A 52 1.92 7.61 -11.40
CA ILE A 52 2.09 8.96 -11.91
C ILE A 52 0.80 9.74 -11.70
N SER A 53 -0.33 9.17 -12.12
CA SER A 53 -1.66 9.77 -11.92
C SER A 53 -1.96 9.99 -10.43
N ALA A 54 -1.61 9.02 -9.58
CA ALA A 54 -1.79 9.15 -8.13
C ALA A 54 -1.00 10.34 -7.54
N VAL A 55 0.25 10.54 -7.94
CA VAL A 55 1.04 11.71 -7.50
C VAL A 55 0.44 13.02 -8.00
N HIS A 56 -0.11 13.05 -9.22
CA HIS A 56 -0.82 14.23 -9.70
C HIS A 56 -2.06 14.53 -8.87
N GLU A 57 -2.83 13.51 -8.52
CA GLU A 57 -4.03 13.65 -7.70
C GLU A 57 -3.70 14.10 -6.28
N MET A 58 -2.70 13.49 -5.64
CA MET A 58 -2.21 13.87 -4.30
C MET A 58 -1.72 15.33 -4.23
N ARG A 59 -1.20 15.89 -5.32
CA ARG A 59 -0.73 17.28 -5.38
C ARG A 59 -1.84 18.30 -5.66
N ASN A 60 -3.00 17.84 -6.13
CA ASN A 60 -4.13 18.67 -6.51
C ASN A 60 -5.24 18.71 -5.44
N GLN A 61 -5.06 17.98 -4.33
CA GLN A 61 -5.87 18.11 -3.11
C GLN A 61 -5.37 19.25 -2.23
#